data_AF-A0A933YRN6-F1
#
_entry.id   AF-A0A933YRN6-F1
#
_cell.length_a   1.000
_cell.length_b   1.000
_cell.length_c   1.000
_cell.angle_alpha   90.00
_cell.angle_beta   90.00
_cell.angle_gamma   90.00
#
_symmetry.space_group_name_H-M   'P 1'
#
loop_
_entity.id
_entity.type
_entity.pdbx_description
1 polymer ?
#
loop_
_entity_poly.entity_id
_entity_poly.type
_entity_poly.pdbx_seq_one_letter_code
_entity_poly.pdbx_strand_id
1 'polypeptide(L)'
;MSETNGVMMQCFHWYTPADGDFWKKLGGRAGELAHAGITALWLPPAYKGLGGASDVGYGVYDMYDLGEFDQKGSVRTKYGTRQEYLDAIRVLQAAGVQVYFDAVLNHRIGGDETETVKATPYPQNNRLTPKGEQREVRNYTRFRFPARNGKYSSFQWNWTHFDAVDYDEITRESGTVYLFEGKRFDDEVALENGNFAYLMGCDLDFQNKEVQDELINWGNWYLDTTGA
;
A
#
# COMPACT_ATOMS: atom_id res chain seq x y z
N MET A 1 -19.77 -36.40 -7.63
CA MET A 1 -19.86 -35.42 -6.53
C MET A 1 -20.13 -34.08 -7.20
N SER A 2 -21.13 -33.32 -6.75
CA SER A 2 -21.37 -31.97 -7.26
C SER A 2 -20.18 -31.08 -6.91
N GLU A 3 -19.73 -30.24 -7.83
CA GLU A 3 -18.71 -29.23 -7.53
C GLU A 3 -19.21 -28.28 -6.43
N THR A 4 -18.31 -27.91 -5.51
CA THR A 4 -18.60 -26.92 -4.47
C THR A 4 -18.62 -25.53 -5.09
N ASN A 5 -19.69 -24.76 -4.89
CA ASN A 5 -19.74 -23.37 -5.32
C ASN A 5 -18.68 -22.53 -4.58
N GLY A 6 -18.00 -21.64 -5.30
CA GLY A 6 -17.06 -20.71 -4.69
C GLY A 6 -17.78 -19.57 -3.96
N VAL A 7 -17.37 -19.28 -2.72
CA VAL A 7 -17.86 -18.16 -1.90
C VAL A 7 -16.68 -17.41 -1.32
N MET A 8 -16.53 -16.14 -1.70
CA MET A 8 -15.51 -15.25 -1.16
C MET A 8 -16.08 -14.40 -0.03
N MET A 9 -15.27 -14.12 0.99
CA MET A 9 -15.59 -13.17 2.06
C MET A 9 -14.45 -12.17 2.28
N GLN A 10 -14.76 -10.88 2.29
CA GLN A 10 -13.89 -9.86 2.87
C GLN A 10 -13.91 -10.02 4.39
N CYS A 11 -12.77 -10.32 5.02
CA CYS A 11 -12.73 -10.71 6.43
C CYS A 11 -12.45 -9.56 7.41
N PHE A 12 -12.46 -8.31 6.94
CA PHE A 12 -12.15 -7.13 7.73
C PHE A 12 -13.11 -5.98 7.41
N HIS A 13 -13.15 -4.99 8.30
CA HIS A 13 -13.86 -3.73 8.08
C HIS A 13 -13.05 -2.56 8.65
N TRP A 14 -13.43 -1.33 8.31
CA TRP A 14 -12.69 -0.12 8.71
C TRP A 14 -12.44 -0.05 10.23
N TYR A 15 -13.51 -0.31 11.00
CA TYR A 15 -13.52 -0.26 12.46
C TYR A 15 -13.00 -1.53 13.17
N THR A 16 -12.34 -2.45 12.46
CA THR A 16 -11.68 -3.59 13.11
C THR A 16 -10.73 -3.06 14.19
N PRO A 17 -10.77 -3.56 15.44
CA PRO A 17 -9.92 -3.05 16.51
C PRO A 17 -8.43 -3.14 16.17
N ALA A 18 -7.66 -2.16 16.61
CA ALA A 18 -6.21 -2.12 16.45
C ALA A 18 -5.47 -2.87 17.59
N ASP A 19 -6.03 -3.98 18.05
CA ASP A 19 -5.49 -4.77 19.17
C ASP A 19 -4.33 -5.70 18.74
N GLY A 20 -4.17 -5.95 17.44
CA GLY A 20 -3.12 -6.79 16.88
C GLY A 20 -3.42 -8.29 16.92
N ASP A 21 -4.64 -8.69 17.29
CA ASP A 21 -5.02 -10.10 17.42
C ASP A 21 -5.78 -10.64 16.19
N PHE A 22 -5.93 -9.84 15.14
CA PHE A 22 -6.75 -10.19 13.98
C PHE A 22 -6.30 -11.49 13.32
N TRP A 23 -5.00 -11.66 13.04
CA TRP A 23 -4.48 -12.88 12.40
C TRP A 23 -4.70 -14.13 13.24
N LYS A 24 -4.47 -14.05 14.56
CA LYS A 24 -4.73 -15.15 15.49
C LYS A 24 -6.21 -15.54 15.50
N LYS A 25 -7.10 -14.55 15.62
CA LYS A 25 -8.56 -14.75 15.61
C LYS A 25 -9.03 -15.36 14.29
N LEU A 26 -8.46 -14.93 13.17
CA LEU A 26 -8.80 -15.45 11.85
C LEU A 26 -8.36 -16.92 11.70
N GLY A 27 -7.11 -17.24 12.04
CA GLY A 27 -6.61 -18.61 12.01
C GLY A 27 -7.42 -19.55 12.90
N GLY A 28 -7.81 -19.11 14.10
CA GLY A 28 -8.65 -19.89 15.01
C GLY A 28 -10.07 -20.19 14.48
N ARG A 29 -10.55 -19.44 13.49
CA ARG A 29 -11.89 -19.60 12.88
C ARG A 29 -11.86 -20.30 11.52
N ALA A 30 -10.71 -20.73 11.02
CA ALA A 30 -10.59 -21.33 9.69
C ALA A 30 -11.57 -22.50 9.46
N GLY A 31 -11.66 -23.43 10.42
CA GLY A 31 -12.57 -24.57 10.34
C GLY A 31 -14.05 -24.18 10.37
N GLU A 32 -14.41 -23.16 11.17
CA GLU A 32 -15.77 -22.60 11.22
C GLU A 32 -16.16 -22.00 9.86
N LEU A 33 -15.27 -21.20 9.27
CA LEU A 33 -15.48 -20.55 7.98
C LEU A 33 -15.64 -21.56 6.84
N ALA A 34 -14.74 -22.56 6.80
CA ALA A 34 -14.83 -23.63 5.81
C ALA A 34 -16.13 -24.44 5.96
N HIS A 35 -16.53 -24.78 7.19
CA HIS A 35 -17.80 -25.48 7.44
C HIS A 35 -19.03 -24.65 7.04
N ALA A 36 -18.96 -23.32 7.17
CA ALA A 36 -19.99 -22.40 6.70
C ALA A 36 -20.04 -22.26 5.17
N GLY A 37 -19.12 -22.89 4.42
CA GLY A 37 -19.08 -22.86 2.97
C GLY A 37 -18.25 -21.73 2.38
N ILE A 38 -17.46 -21.00 3.18
CA ILE A 38 -16.52 -20.01 2.67
C ILE A 38 -15.34 -20.74 2.04
N THR A 39 -15.04 -20.43 0.78
CA THR A 39 -13.96 -21.07 0.02
C THR A 39 -12.78 -20.15 -0.23
N ALA A 40 -12.94 -18.84 -0.06
CA ALA A 40 -11.87 -17.86 -0.22
C ALA A 40 -12.03 -16.67 0.72
N LEU A 41 -10.92 -16.11 1.19
CA LEU A 41 -10.90 -14.89 1.99
C LEU A 41 -10.06 -13.81 1.33
N TRP A 42 -10.61 -12.60 1.25
CA TRP A 42 -9.85 -11.39 0.98
C TRP A 42 -9.42 -10.76 2.30
N LEU A 43 -8.10 -10.76 2.52
CA LEU A 43 -7.44 -10.23 3.71
C LEU A 43 -7.08 -8.75 3.51
N PRO A 44 -7.06 -7.94 4.59
CA PRO A 44 -6.61 -6.55 4.49
C PRO A 44 -5.12 -6.44 4.13
N PRO A 45 -4.63 -5.25 3.74
CA PRO A 45 -3.20 -5.03 3.53
C PRO A 45 -2.39 -5.42 4.77
N ALA A 46 -1.44 -6.35 4.61
CA ALA A 46 -0.71 -6.96 5.72
C ALA A 46 0.65 -6.29 6.00
N TYR A 47 1.03 -5.29 5.21
CA TYR A 47 2.29 -4.56 5.32
C TYR A 47 2.16 -3.25 6.11
N LYS A 48 3.30 -2.69 6.52
CA LYS A 48 3.39 -1.51 7.38
C LYS A 48 2.84 -0.26 6.67
N GLY A 49 1.84 0.37 7.28
CA GLY A 49 1.33 1.69 6.90
C GLY A 49 1.91 2.83 7.73
N LEU A 50 1.63 4.07 7.32
CA LEU A 50 2.04 5.31 8.00
C LEU A 50 1.59 5.31 9.46
N GLY A 51 0.36 4.89 9.74
CA GLY A 51 -0.20 4.82 11.09
C GLY A 51 0.33 3.67 11.96
N GLY A 52 1.34 2.92 11.48
CA GLY A 52 1.93 1.79 12.21
C GLY A 52 0.89 0.74 12.62
N ALA A 53 0.75 0.55 13.93
CA ALA A 53 -0.20 -0.39 14.54
C ALA A 53 -1.68 0.04 14.43
N SER A 54 -1.98 1.22 13.89
CA SER A 54 -3.35 1.76 13.81
C SER A 54 -3.84 1.97 12.38
N ASP A 55 -2.95 1.87 11.38
CA ASP A 55 -3.29 2.06 9.97
C ASP A 55 -4.18 0.91 9.48
N VAL A 56 -5.22 1.22 8.69
CA VAL A 56 -6.06 0.19 8.06
C VAL A 56 -5.28 -0.54 6.95
N GLY A 57 -4.17 0.04 6.48
CA GLY A 57 -3.24 -0.60 5.56
C GLY A 57 -3.12 0.13 4.21
N TYR A 58 -4.10 0.97 3.87
CA TYR A 58 -4.08 1.73 2.61
C TYR A 58 -3.08 2.91 2.64
N GLY A 59 -2.67 3.38 3.82
CA GLY A 59 -1.59 4.37 3.95
C GLY A 59 -0.20 3.75 3.81
N VAL A 60 0.08 3.10 2.68
CA VAL A 60 1.24 2.21 2.51
C VAL A 60 2.57 2.93 2.74
N TYR A 61 3.36 2.42 3.68
CA TYR A 61 4.74 2.86 3.89
C TYR A 61 5.72 1.85 3.28
N ASP A 62 5.81 0.65 3.86
CA ASP A 62 6.81 -0.37 3.49
C ASP A 62 6.16 -1.73 3.21
N MET A 63 6.05 -2.08 1.93
CA MET A 63 5.38 -3.31 1.49
C MET A 63 6.14 -4.60 1.83
N TYR A 64 7.42 -4.52 2.20
CA TYR A 64 8.21 -5.68 2.65
C TYR A 64 8.13 -5.90 4.16
N ASP A 65 7.55 -4.97 4.91
CA ASP A 65 7.38 -5.08 6.36
C ASP A 65 5.98 -5.61 6.68
N LEU A 66 5.84 -6.93 6.75
CA LEU A 66 4.58 -7.62 7.10
C LEU A 66 4.28 -7.58 8.61
N GLY A 67 4.73 -6.55 9.33
CA GLY A 67 4.70 -6.48 10.78
C GLY A 67 5.89 -7.23 11.42
N GLU A 68 7.09 -7.06 10.85
CA GLU A 68 8.33 -7.71 11.25
C GLU A 68 9.34 -6.70 11.82
N PHE A 69 9.34 -5.46 11.34
CA PHE A 69 10.34 -4.44 11.69
C PHE A 69 9.75 -3.31 12.53
N ASP A 70 10.53 -2.75 13.45
CA ASP A 70 10.11 -1.59 14.24
C ASP A 70 10.15 -0.32 13.38
N GLN A 71 9.03 -0.06 12.70
CA GLN A 71 8.84 1.04 11.78
C GLN A 71 7.52 1.75 12.09
N LYS A 72 7.52 3.09 12.01
CA LYS A 72 6.36 3.93 12.34
C LYS A 72 5.78 3.67 13.74
N GLY A 73 6.67 3.42 14.70
CA GLY A 73 6.32 3.27 16.12
C GLY A 73 5.73 1.91 16.50
N SER A 74 5.82 0.90 15.63
CA SER A 74 5.41 -0.47 15.96
C SER A 74 6.16 -1.52 15.15
N VAL A 75 6.34 -2.70 15.76
CA VAL A 75 6.71 -3.92 15.03
C VAL A 75 5.52 -4.42 14.23
N ARG A 76 4.42 -4.81 14.91
CA ARG A 76 3.21 -5.32 14.28
C ARG A 76 2.51 -4.28 13.41
N THR A 77 1.71 -4.75 12.45
CA THR A 77 0.68 -3.93 11.81
C THR A 77 -0.55 -3.83 12.71
N LYS A 78 -1.62 -3.19 12.23
CA LYS A 78 -2.94 -3.21 12.88
C LYS A 78 -3.45 -4.62 13.17
N TYR A 79 -3.10 -5.56 12.30
CA TYR A 79 -3.68 -6.90 12.27
C TYR A 79 -2.84 -7.95 13.01
N GLY A 80 -1.55 -7.68 13.23
CA GLY A 80 -0.64 -8.57 13.96
C GLY A 80 0.77 -8.56 13.36
N THR A 81 1.56 -9.56 13.73
CA THR A 81 2.95 -9.75 13.28
C THR A 81 3.03 -10.61 12.03
N ARG A 82 4.19 -10.58 11.36
CA ARG A 82 4.46 -11.42 10.18
C ARG A 82 4.24 -12.90 10.45
N GLN A 83 4.69 -13.40 11.60
CA GLN A 83 4.55 -14.82 11.92
C GLN A 83 3.07 -15.21 12.08
N GLU A 84 2.28 -14.40 12.79
CA GLU A 84 0.84 -14.65 12.97
C GLU A 84 0.10 -14.60 11.63
N TYR A 85 0.47 -13.68 10.72
CA TYR A 85 -0.08 -13.61 9.36
C TYR A 85 0.18 -14.89 8.57
N LEU A 86 1.44 -15.34 8.51
CA LEU A 86 1.83 -16.57 7.81
C LEU A 86 1.19 -17.83 8.43
N ASP A 87 1.08 -17.87 9.76
CA ASP A 87 0.41 -18.97 10.46
C ASP A 87 -1.08 -19.02 10.12
N ALA A 88 -1.76 -17.87 10.08
CA ALA A 88 -3.16 -17.79 9.71
C ALA A 88 -3.40 -18.27 8.26
N ILE A 89 -2.55 -17.87 7.31
CA ILE A 89 -2.62 -18.34 5.92
C ILE A 89 -2.52 -19.87 5.85
N ARG A 90 -1.51 -20.46 6.52
CA ARG A 90 -1.32 -21.92 6.51
C ARG A 90 -2.52 -22.66 7.08
N VAL A 91 -3.11 -22.16 8.15
CA VAL A 91 -4.29 -22.78 8.79
C VAL A 91 -5.53 -22.65 7.90
N LEU A 92 -5.74 -21.52 7.23
CA LEU A 92 -6.81 -21.32 6.26
C LEU A 92 -6.69 -22.28 5.07
N GLN A 93 -5.50 -22.37 4.48
CA GLN A 93 -5.22 -23.26 3.36
C GLN A 93 -5.39 -24.75 3.75
N ALA A 94 -4.94 -25.13 4.95
CA ALA A 94 -5.16 -26.48 5.48
C ALA A 94 -6.66 -26.81 5.68
N ALA A 95 -7.50 -25.81 5.91
CA ALA A 95 -8.95 -25.93 5.96
C ALA A 95 -9.63 -25.91 4.57
N GLY A 96 -8.84 -25.81 3.48
CA GLY A 96 -9.35 -25.72 2.11
C GLY A 96 -9.85 -24.33 1.70
N VAL A 97 -9.45 -23.28 2.43
CA VAL A 97 -9.82 -21.89 2.15
C VAL A 97 -8.69 -21.18 1.41
N GLN A 98 -8.97 -20.65 0.23
CA GLN A 98 -8.04 -19.82 -0.54
C GLN A 98 -7.84 -18.45 0.12
N VAL A 99 -6.68 -17.85 -0.10
CA VAL A 99 -6.33 -16.56 0.49
C VAL A 99 -5.99 -15.58 -0.62
N TYR A 100 -6.65 -14.43 -0.63
CA TYR A 100 -6.33 -13.30 -1.50
C TYR A 100 -5.84 -12.14 -0.64
N PHE A 101 -4.68 -11.59 -0.98
CA PHE A 101 -4.11 -10.43 -0.31
C PHE A 101 -4.52 -9.13 -1.01
N ASP A 102 -4.54 -8.06 -0.24
CA ASP A 102 -4.78 -6.72 -0.76
C ASP A 102 -3.47 -6.08 -1.26
N ALA A 103 -3.45 -5.68 -2.53
CA ALA A 103 -2.31 -5.06 -3.19
C ALA A 103 -2.58 -3.58 -3.47
N VAL A 104 -2.07 -2.70 -2.60
CA VAL A 104 -2.23 -1.25 -2.71
C VAL A 104 -1.01 -0.69 -3.42
N LEU A 105 -1.13 -0.55 -4.74
CA LEU A 105 -0.01 -0.19 -5.62
C LEU A 105 -0.04 1.26 -6.11
N ASN A 106 -1.10 2.03 -5.82
CA ASN A 106 -1.23 3.38 -6.36
C ASN A 106 -0.17 4.36 -5.82
N HIS A 107 0.09 4.33 -4.51
CA HIS A 107 0.84 5.39 -3.84
C HIS A 107 1.65 4.89 -2.67
N ARG A 108 2.50 5.76 -2.14
CA ARG A 108 3.18 5.62 -0.84
C ARG A 108 2.96 6.83 0.03
N ILE A 109 2.87 6.63 1.34
CA ILE A 109 2.65 7.69 2.33
C ILE A 109 3.64 7.55 3.49
N GLY A 110 4.11 8.68 3.98
CA GLY A 110 4.99 8.73 5.16
C GLY A 110 6.45 8.50 4.83
N GLY A 111 6.97 9.13 3.78
CA GLY A 111 8.41 9.16 3.54
C GLY A 111 9.20 9.63 4.77
N ASP A 112 10.43 9.14 4.87
CA ASP A 112 11.33 9.35 6.01
C ASP A 112 11.99 10.73 5.98
N GLU A 113 12.23 11.26 4.77
CA GLU A 113 12.88 12.56 4.56
C GLU A 113 12.19 13.33 3.44
N THR A 114 12.35 14.66 3.48
CA THR A 114 11.83 15.54 2.44
C THR A 114 12.83 15.74 1.29
N GLU A 115 12.31 16.00 0.10
CA GLU A 115 13.05 16.50 -1.05
C GLU A 115 12.42 17.79 -1.55
N THR A 116 13.24 18.74 -1.99
CA THR A 116 12.78 19.94 -2.69
C THR A 116 12.95 19.72 -4.19
N VAL A 117 11.83 19.74 -4.92
CA VAL A 117 11.79 19.45 -6.35
C VAL A 117 10.87 20.46 -7.02
N LYS A 118 11.11 20.78 -8.28
CA LYS A 118 10.17 21.59 -9.06
C LYS A 118 8.93 20.77 -9.42
N ALA A 119 7.75 21.38 -9.28
CA ALA A 119 6.49 20.79 -9.65
C ALA A 119 5.50 21.84 -10.16
N THR A 120 4.60 21.40 -11.04
CA THR A 120 3.51 22.20 -11.58
C THR A 120 2.25 21.95 -10.75
N PRO A 121 1.62 22.99 -10.17
CA PRO A 121 0.41 22.81 -9.36
C PRO A 121 -0.83 22.61 -10.25
N TYR A 122 -1.68 21.67 -9.88
CA TYR A 122 -2.98 21.36 -10.49
C TYR A 122 -4.07 21.38 -9.41
N PRO A 123 -5.31 21.80 -9.72
CA PRO A 123 -6.43 21.63 -8.80
C PRO A 123 -6.72 20.15 -8.50
N GLN A 124 -7.08 19.83 -7.24
CA GLN A 124 -7.46 18.47 -6.84
C GLN A 124 -8.70 17.92 -7.56
N ASN A 125 -9.44 18.74 -8.31
CA ASN A 125 -10.57 18.31 -9.13
C ASN A 125 -10.35 18.51 -10.65
N ASN A 126 -9.13 18.85 -11.09
CA ASN A 126 -8.83 19.05 -12.50
C ASN A 126 -7.34 18.80 -12.79
N ARG A 127 -7.02 17.73 -13.52
CA ARG A 127 -5.66 17.39 -13.99
C ARG A 127 -5.35 17.85 -15.42
N LEU A 128 -6.26 18.56 -16.08
CA LEU A 128 -6.08 19.07 -17.45
C LEU A 128 -5.44 20.46 -17.48
N THR A 129 -5.72 21.29 -16.47
CA THR A 129 -5.29 22.70 -16.47
C THR A 129 -4.48 23.02 -15.21
N PRO A 130 -3.20 23.44 -15.35
CA PRO A 130 -2.40 23.92 -14.23
C PRO A 130 -3.06 25.10 -13.50
N LYS A 131 -2.89 25.16 -12.18
CA LYS A 131 -3.28 26.28 -11.30
C LYS A 131 -2.26 27.41 -11.31
N GLY A 132 -1.08 27.20 -11.88
CA GLY A 132 -0.02 28.19 -11.97
C GLY A 132 1.26 27.63 -12.57
N GLU A 133 2.31 28.45 -12.54
CA GLU A 133 3.64 28.09 -13.03
C GLU A 133 4.32 27.04 -12.16
N GLN A 134 5.27 26.33 -12.77
CA GLN A 134 6.14 25.41 -12.05
C GLN A 134 6.94 26.15 -10.96
N ARG A 135 7.04 25.54 -9.78
CA ARG A 135 7.76 26.10 -8.62
C ARG A 135 8.38 25.00 -7.78
N GLU A 136 9.32 25.37 -6.90
CA GLU A 136 9.83 24.43 -5.89
C GLU A 136 8.73 24.07 -4.89
N VAL A 137 8.61 22.78 -4.60
CA VAL A 137 7.78 22.21 -3.55
C VAL A 137 8.64 21.28 -2.71
N ARG A 138 8.30 21.12 -1.43
CA ARG A 138 9.04 20.23 -0.52
C ARG A 138 8.13 19.14 0.03
N ASN A 139 8.50 17.88 -0.15
CA ASN A 139 7.68 16.77 0.33
C ASN A 139 8.43 15.49 0.65
N TYR A 140 7.74 14.61 1.38
CA TYR A 140 8.24 13.36 1.96
C TYR A 140 8.30 12.23 0.92
N THR A 141 9.16 12.37 -0.09
CA THR A 141 9.33 11.38 -1.17
C THR A 141 10.49 10.40 -0.93
N ARG A 142 11.34 10.61 0.09
CA ARG A 142 12.42 9.65 0.41
C ARG A 142 11.90 8.55 1.32
N PHE A 143 11.91 7.31 0.86
CA PHE A 143 11.60 6.14 1.69
C PHE A 143 12.85 5.27 1.79
N ARG A 144 13.46 5.22 2.97
CA ARG A 144 14.74 4.55 3.23
C ARG A 144 14.60 3.25 4.00
N PHE A 145 13.50 3.05 4.72
CA PHE A 145 13.20 1.85 5.49
C PHE A 145 14.35 1.43 6.44
N PRO A 146 14.84 2.35 7.30
CA PRO A 146 16.09 2.14 8.03
C PRO A 146 16.05 0.92 8.97
N ALA A 147 14.90 0.60 9.57
CA ALA A 147 14.79 -0.55 10.47
C ALA A 147 14.77 -1.90 9.72
N ARG A 148 14.27 -1.93 8.47
CA ARG A 148 14.36 -3.11 7.60
C ARG A 148 15.77 -3.30 7.04
N ASN A 149 16.52 -2.21 6.88
CA ASN A 149 17.96 -2.20 6.55
C ASN A 149 18.31 -3.11 5.35
N GLY A 150 17.54 -2.99 4.27
CA GLY A 150 17.77 -3.75 3.03
C GLY A 150 17.40 -5.23 3.09
N LYS A 151 16.82 -5.73 4.20
CA LYS A 151 16.28 -7.09 4.23
C LYS A 151 15.14 -7.22 3.22
N TYR A 152 15.17 -8.32 2.46
CA TYR A 152 14.31 -8.66 1.31
C TYR A 152 14.52 -7.80 0.05
N SER A 153 14.59 -6.48 0.19
CA SER A 153 14.86 -5.55 -0.91
C SER A 153 15.71 -4.37 -0.43
N SER A 154 16.75 -4.02 -1.17
CA SER A 154 17.56 -2.81 -0.93
C SER A 154 17.01 -1.56 -1.63
N PHE A 155 15.88 -1.68 -2.33
CA PHE A 155 15.27 -0.56 -3.06
C PHE A 155 14.80 0.54 -2.10
N GLN A 156 15.10 1.79 -2.46
CA GLN A 156 14.69 2.98 -1.72
C GLN A 156 13.95 3.92 -2.67
N TRP A 157 12.85 4.50 -2.20
CA TRP A 157 12.07 5.42 -3.01
C TRP A 157 12.61 6.84 -2.89
N ASN A 158 12.52 7.58 -3.99
CA ASN A 158 12.81 9.00 -4.06
C ASN A 158 11.85 9.66 -5.07
N TRP A 159 11.87 10.98 -5.19
CA TRP A 159 10.93 11.74 -6.03
C TRP A 159 10.86 11.26 -7.48
N THR A 160 11.94 10.71 -8.04
CA THR A 160 11.96 10.23 -9.44
C THR A 160 11.08 9.00 -9.68
N HIS A 161 10.60 8.34 -8.63
CA HIS A 161 9.70 7.18 -8.69
C HIS A 161 8.22 7.55 -8.57
N PHE A 162 7.92 8.85 -8.48
CA PHE A 162 6.56 9.36 -8.30
C PHE A 162 6.24 10.37 -9.39
N ASP A 163 4.98 10.41 -9.82
CA ASP A 163 4.49 11.44 -10.74
C ASP A 163 4.11 12.70 -9.98
N ALA A 164 3.36 12.56 -8.89
CA ALA A 164 2.77 13.69 -8.20
C ALA A 164 2.55 13.46 -6.69
N VAL A 165 2.31 14.57 -5.99
CA VAL A 165 2.05 14.65 -4.54
C VAL A 165 0.95 15.69 -4.21
N ASP A 166 0.30 15.62 -3.04
CA ASP A 166 -0.73 16.59 -2.60
C ASP A 166 -0.29 17.49 -1.43
N TYR A 167 0.97 17.43 -1.04
CA TYR A 167 1.50 18.23 0.04
C TYR A 167 2.57 19.20 -0.49
N ASP A 168 2.82 20.26 0.27
CA ASP A 168 4.00 21.08 0.10
C ASP A 168 4.32 21.68 1.45
N GLU A 169 5.45 21.29 2.05
CA GLU A 169 5.85 21.76 3.37
C GLU A 169 6.07 23.28 3.40
N ILE A 170 6.41 23.87 2.23
CA ILE A 170 6.70 25.31 2.08
C ILE A 170 5.42 26.12 2.18
N THR A 171 4.45 25.87 1.29
CA THR A 171 3.22 26.69 1.20
C THR A 171 2.06 26.14 2.01
N ARG A 172 1.98 24.81 2.18
CA ARG A 172 0.90 24.09 2.88
C ARG A 172 -0.50 24.43 2.37
N GLU A 173 -0.63 24.77 1.08
CA GLU A 173 -1.94 24.99 0.49
C GLU A 173 -2.71 23.67 0.37
N SER A 174 -4.04 23.75 0.55
CA SER A 174 -4.93 22.62 0.37
C SER A 174 -5.47 22.52 -1.06
N GLY A 175 -6.04 21.38 -1.41
CA GLY A 175 -6.74 21.18 -2.68
C GLY A 175 -5.85 21.29 -3.92
N THR A 176 -4.55 21.04 -3.77
CA THR A 176 -3.56 21.17 -4.85
C THR A 176 -2.77 19.88 -4.98
N VAL A 177 -2.60 19.44 -6.22
CA VAL A 177 -1.75 18.31 -6.63
C VAL A 177 -0.55 18.88 -7.35
N TYR A 178 0.64 18.37 -7.08
CA TYR A 178 1.91 18.86 -7.62
C TYR A 178 2.50 17.79 -8.52
N LEU A 179 2.44 18.00 -9.83
CA LEU A 179 3.07 17.13 -10.83
C LEU A 179 4.56 17.48 -10.93
N PHE A 180 5.46 16.53 -10.66
CA PHE A 180 6.89 16.80 -10.66
C PHE A 180 7.42 17.16 -12.06
N GLU A 181 8.51 17.93 -12.09
CA GLU A 181 9.20 18.30 -13.32
C GLU A 181 9.60 17.07 -14.14
N GLY A 182 9.27 17.10 -15.44
CA GLY A 182 9.56 15.99 -16.36
C GLY A 182 8.62 14.79 -16.25
N LYS A 183 7.64 14.82 -15.35
CA LYS A 183 6.60 13.80 -15.20
C LYS A 183 5.33 14.16 -15.98
N ARG A 184 4.49 13.16 -16.20
CA ARG A 184 3.12 13.30 -16.69
C ARG A 184 2.24 12.35 -15.89
N PHE A 185 0.98 12.69 -15.70
CA PHE A 185 0.04 11.72 -15.14
C PHE A 185 -0.05 10.49 -16.05
N ASP A 186 -0.12 9.31 -15.45
CA ASP A 186 -0.29 8.05 -16.16
C ASP A 186 -1.55 8.04 -17.05
N ASP A 187 -1.43 7.36 -18.19
CA ASP A 187 -2.49 7.21 -19.18
C ASP A 187 -3.35 5.95 -18.91
N GLU A 188 -4.44 5.76 -19.66
CA GLU A 188 -5.36 4.60 -19.52
C GLU A 188 -6.04 4.46 -18.14
N VAL A 189 -6.11 5.57 -17.41
CA VAL A 189 -6.81 5.70 -16.12
C VAL A 189 -8.24 6.23 -16.30
N ALA A 190 -9.02 6.23 -15.22
CA ALA A 190 -10.34 6.84 -15.23
C ALA A 190 -10.26 8.35 -15.59
N LEU A 191 -11.26 8.83 -16.34
CA LEU A 191 -11.29 10.20 -16.86
C LEU A 191 -11.93 11.22 -15.90
N GLU A 192 -12.33 10.79 -14.71
CA GLU A 192 -12.81 11.71 -13.68
C GLU A 192 -11.68 12.68 -13.29
N ASN A 193 -12.04 13.95 -13.04
CA ASN A 193 -11.09 15.07 -12.89
C ASN A 193 -10.19 15.30 -14.13
N GLY A 194 -10.57 14.74 -15.30
CA GLY A 194 -9.82 14.80 -16.56
C GLY A 194 -8.76 13.71 -16.69
N ASN A 195 -8.05 13.40 -15.61
CA ASN A 195 -7.16 12.25 -15.45
C ASN A 195 -7.12 11.89 -13.96
N PHE A 196 -7.43 10.63 -13.64
CA PHE A 196 -7.54 10.15 -12.27
C PHE A 196 -6.39 9.24 -11.81
N ALA A 197 -5.20 9.35 -12.43
CA ALA A 197 -3.99 8.66 -11.95
C ALA A 197 -3.70 9.05 -10.50
N TYR A 198 -3.64 10.36 -10.24
CA TYR A 198 -3.44 10.87 -8.89
C TYR A 198 -4.68 10.69 -8.01
N LEU A 199 -4.48 10.00 -6.87
CA LEU A 199 -5.47 9.86 -5.80
C LEU A 199 -5.04 10.54 -4.49
N MET A 200 -3.90 10.14 -3.91
CA MET A 200 -3.38 10.65 -2.64
C MET A 200 -1.90 10.31 -2.42
N GLY A 201 -1.22 11.02 -1.53
CA GLY A 201 0.14 10.70 -1.10
C GLY A 201 1.19 10.92 -2.19
N CYS A 202 2.19 10.03 -2.27
CA CYS A 202 3.17 10.01 -3.36
C CYS A 202 2.69 9.00 -4.42
N ASP A 203 2.18 9.51 -5.53
CA ASP A 203 1.59 8.74 -6.62
C ASP A 203 2.68 8.07 -7.46
N LEU A 204 2.65 6.75 -7.61
CA LEU A 204 3.69 6.01 -8.30
C LEU A 204 3.69 6.33 -9.80
N ASP A 205 4.87 6.56 -10.35
CA ASP A 205 5.07 6.67 -11.80
C ASP A 205 5.18 5.26 -12.40
N PHE A 206 4.10 4.75 -13.00
CA PHE A 206 4.11 3.43 -13.64
C PHE A 206 4.80 3.43 -15.01
N GLN A 207 5.24 4.58 -15.54
CA GLN A 207 6.08 4.66 -16.74
C GLN A 207 7.56 4.44 -16.41
N ASN A 208 7.95 4.58 -15.14
CA ASN A 208 9.31 4.34 -14.69
C ASN A 208 9.62 2.84 -14.59
N LYS A 209 10.64 2.39 -15.33
CA LYS A 209 11.06 0.97 -15.35
C LYS A 209 11.53 0.46 -14.00
N GLU A 210 12.18 1.29 -13.18
CA GLU A 210 12.61 0.91 -11.83
C GLU A 210 11.41 0.65 -10.92
N VAL A 211 10.34 1.44 -11.07
CA VAL A 211 9.08 1.25 -10.35
C VAL A 211 8.41 -0.05 -10.78
N GLN A 212 8.26 -0.28 -12.09
CA GLN A 212 7.68 -1.52 -12.62
C GLN A 212 8.44 -2.76 -12.12
N ASP A 213 9.77 -2.75 -12.20
CA ASP A 213 10.61 -3.86 -11.77
C ASP A 213 10.50 -4.10 -10.26
N GLU A 214 10.53 -3.04 -9.46
CA GLU A 214 10.40 -3.19 -8.01
C GLU A 214 9.03 -3.74 -7.59
N LEU A 215 7.94 -3.31 -8.23
CA LEU A 215 6.61 -3.82 -7.93
C LEU A 215 6.45 -5.29 -8.35
N ILE A 216 7.03 -5.71 -9.47
CA ILE A 216 7.07 -7.11 -9.89
C ILE A 216 7.91 -7.94 -8.91
N ASN A 217 9.09 -7.44 -8.52
CA ASN A 217 9.95 -8.11 -7.53
C ASN A 217 9.23 -8.27 -6.20
N TRP A 218 8.56 -7.22 -5.73
CA TRP A 218 7.74 -7.28 -4.52
C TRP A 218 6.62 -8.32 -4.66
N GLY A 219 5.88 -8.32 -5.77
CA GLY A 219 4.78 -9.26 -6.01
C GLY A 219 5.24 -10.72 -5.96
N ASN A 220 6.34 -11.04 -6.63
CA ASN A 220 6.96 -12.36 -6.59
C ASN A 220 7.40 -12.72 -5.16
N TRP A 221 8.10 -11.81 -4.48
CA TRP A 221 8.52 -12.02 -3.10
C TRP A 221 7.34 -12.25 -2.16
N TYR A 222 6.25 -11.51 -2.33
CA TYR A 222 5.06 -11.61 -1.49
C TYR A 222 4.38 -12.97 -1.66
N LEU A 223 4.20 -13.42 -2.91
CA LEU A 223 3.66 -14.73 -3.24
C LEU A 223 4.55 -15.86 -2.69
N ASP A 224 5.86 -15.80 -2.92
CA ASP A 224 6.81 -16.79 -2.41
C ASP A 224 6.85 -16.84 -0.87
N THR A 225 6.72 -15.67 -0.23
CA THR A 225 6.76 -15.54 1.23
C THR A 225 5.50 -16.06 1.89
N THR A 226 4.34 -15.81 1.28
CA THR A 226 3.03 -16.10 1.89
C THR A 226 2.44 -17.43 1.44
N GLY A 227 2.81 -17.90 0.25
CA GLY A 227 2.18 -19.04 -0.41
C GLY A 227 0.72 -18.79 -0.77
N ALA A 228 0.27 -17.52 -0.79
CA ALA A 228 -1.09 -17.11 -1.13
C ALA A 228 -1.37 -17.29 -2.63
#